data_AF-A0A7V8V597-F1
#
_entry.id   AF-A0A7V8V597-F1
#
_cell.length_a   1.000
_cell.length_b   1.000
_cell.length_c   1.000
_cell.angle_alpha   90.00
_cell.angle_beta   90.00
_cell.angle_gamma   90.00
#
_symmetry.space_group_name_H-M   'P 1'
#
loop_
_entity.id
_entity.type
_entity.pdbx_description
1 polymer ?
#
loop_
_entity_poly.entity_id
_entity_poly.type
_entity_poly.pdbx_seq_one_letter_code
_entity_poly.pdbx_strand_id
1 'polypeptide(L)'
;MVNRIKNSKRGLSLAELLVASAVMGIICLSFGTLAMSVQMANEYSQEKNLIGQHARVILQRVERTMQVAHATEAFPGILPITYYYSSYDFPQAIAVWEPDGTPLATYPRVDELVVFAVDPDNANRFLEIRNASDTRTAPGLSDEASWRTLVADLIDSSDSDIIEISELVRAGKAGSNYYSTLRFQTRVVPSDADIAAARAGSVDWEDLNWATSIYSSKAGIRQVWCHFEWQLVPSTSIDEHSGLREQSVPFFGSSAIYYQVTK
;
A
#
# COMPACT_ATOMS: atom_id res chain seq x y z
N MET A 1 -9.35 48.25 72.75
CA MET A 1 -10.65 48.55 72.14
C MET A 1 -10.68 47.86 70.78
N VAL A 2 -11.34 46.71 70.66
CA VAL A 2 -11.31 45.88 69.43
C VAL A 2 -12.53 46.24 68.59
N ASN A 3 -12.31 46.92 67.46
CA ASN A 3 -13.36 47.22 66.49
C ASN A 3 -13.75 45.92 65.77
N ARG A 4 -14.85 45.31 66.25
CA ARG A 4 -15.47 44.17 65.58
C ARG A 4 -16.26 44.69 64.37
N ILE A 5 -15.65 44.64 63.19
CA ILE A 5 -16.33 44.94 61.93
C ILE A 5 -17.45 43.90 61.77
N LYS A 6 -18.69 44.32 61.98
CA LYS A 6 -19.88 43.52 61.63
C LYS A 6 -19.99 43.52 60.11
N ASN A 7 -19.48 42.48 59.46
CA ASN A 7 -19.80 42.19 58.07
C ASN A 7 -21.30 41.87 57.99
N SER A 8 -22.09 42.87 57.60
CA SER A 8 -23.50 42.69 57.24
C SER A 8 -23.55 41.70 56.08
N LYS A 9 -24.08 40.49 56.32
CA LYS A 9 -24.37 39.53 55.27
C LYS A 9 -25.48 40.12 54.40
N ARG A 10 -25.12 40.82 53.32
CA ARG A 10 -26.05 41.23 52.27
C ARG A 10 -26.49 39.95 51.55
N GLY A 11 -27.78 39.61 51.65
CA GLY A 11 -28.36 38.54 50.84
C GLY A 11 -28.28 38.90 49.37
N LEU A 12 -27.93 37.94 48.53
CA LEU A 12 -27.93 38.09 47.07
C LEU A 12 -29.33 38.48 46.61
N SER A 13 -29.42 39.54 45.80
CA SER A 13 -30.67 39.88 45.12
C SER A 13 -30.99 38.83 44.05
N LEU A 14 -32.27 38.62 43.77
CA LEU A 14 -32.72 37.68 42.74
C LEU A 14 -32.12 38.00 41.36
N ALA A 15 -31.89 39.28 41.07
CA ALA A 15 -31.22 39.72 39.85
C ALA A 15 -29.74 39.28 39.78
N GLU A 16 -28.98 39.38 40.89
CA GLU A 16 -27.59 38.90 40.94
C GLU A 16 -27.51 37.38 40.79
N LEU A 17 -28.47 36.64 41.34
CA LEU A 17 -28.52 35.18 41.20
C LEU A 17 -28.87 34.76 39.76
N LEU A 18 -29.78 35.48 39.10
CA LEU A 18 -30.08 35.28 37.68
C LEU A 18 -28.87 35.55 36.79
N VAL A 19 -28.18 36.68 36.98
CA VAL A 19 -26.96 37.01 36.21
C VAL A 19 -25.86 35.98 36.46
N ALA A 20 -25.63 35.57 37.71
CA ALA A 20 -24.65 34.54 38.04
C ALA A 20 -24.98 33.19 37.38
N SER A 21 -26.27 32.79 37.37
CA SER A 21 -26.71 31.56 36.72
C SER A 21 -26.55 31.62 35.19
N ALA A 22 -26.82 32.76 34.56
CA ALA A 22 -26.62 32.96 33.13
C ALA A 22 -25.14 32.89 32.74
N VAL A 23 -24.25 33.54 33.50
CA VAL A 23 -22.79 33.49 33.28
C VAL A 23 -22.27 32.07 33.47
N MET A 24 -22.68 31.37 34.53
CA MET A 24 -22.31 29.96 34.72
C MET A 24 -22.81 29.09 33.57
N GLY A 25 -24.03 29.31 33.08
CA GLY A 25 -24.58 28.59 31.92
C GLY A 25 -23.71 28.75 30.68
N ILE A 26 -23.31 29.99 30.35
CA ILE A 26 -22.42 30.27 29.21
C ILE A 26 -21.05 29.62 29.39
N ILE A 27 -20.48 29.67 30.60
CA ILE A 27 -19.19 29.05 30.90
C ILE A 27 -19.28 27.52 30.76
N CYS A 28 -20.32 26.90 31.31
CA CYS A 28 -20.56 25.45 31.20
C CYS A 28 -20.74 25.01 29.74
N LEU A 29 -21.50 25.76 28.94
CA LEU A 29 -21.65 25.49 27.50
C LEU A 29 -20.31 25.60 26.77
N SER A 30 -19.52 26.63 27.07
CA SER A 30 -18.19 26.83 26.47
C SER A 30 -17.21 25.71 26.84
N PHE A 31 -17.24 25.22 28.08
CA PHE A 31 -16.45 24.05 28.47
C PHE A 31 -16.94 22.77 27.79
N GLY A 32 -18.26 22.62 27.60
CA GLY A 32 -18.82 21.49 26.86
C GLY A 32 -18.34 21.43 25.41
N THR A 33 -18.33 22.56 24.70
CA THR A 33 -17.84 22.60 23.30
C THR A 33 -16.34 22.39 23.19
N LEU A 34 -15.54 22.92 24.14
CA LEU A 34 -14.10 22.68 24.20
C LEU A 34 -13.78 21.21 24.48
N ALA A 35 -14.48 20.59 25.44
CA ALA A 35 -14.30 19.17 25.75
C ALA A 35 -14.59 18.29 24.53
N MET A 36 -15.68 18.57 23.82
CA MET A 36 -16.02 17.85 22.58
C MET A 36 -14.96 18.08 21.49
N SER A 37 -14.48 19.30 21.32
CA SER A 37 -13.45 19.62 20.33
C SER A 37 -12.11 18.92 20.62
N VAL A 38 -11.72 18.85 21.89
CA VAL A 38 -10.52 18.12 22.32
C VAL A 38 -10.68 16.62 22.09
N GLN A 39 -11.86 16.06 22.39
CA GLN A 39 -12.15 14.66 22.12
C GLN A 39 -12.04 14.35 20.62
N MET A 40 -12.70 15.14 19.76
CA MET A 40 -12.62 14.97 18.31
C MET A 40 -11.20 15.12 17.77
N ALA A 41 -10.43 16.10 18.29
CA ALA A 41 -9.04 16.28 17.89
C ALA A 41 -8.16 15.08 18.31
N ASN A 42 -8.43 14.49 19.47
CA ASN A 42 -7.74 13.30 19.93
C ASN A 42 -8.08 12.07 19.07
N GLU A 43 -9.36 11.83 18.79
CA GLU A 43 -9.83 10.74 17.91
C GLU A 43 -9.19 10.84 16.52
N TYR A 44 -9.28 12.02 15.89
CA TYR A 44 -8.63 12.28 14.61
C TYR A 44 -7.11 12.02 14.64
N SER A 45 -6.43 12.44 15.71
CA SER A 45 -4.99 12.23 15.85
C SER A 45 -4.65 10.74 16.00
N GLN A 46 -5.47 9.97 16.72
CA GLN A 46 -5.30 8.52 16.85
C GLN A 46 -5.47 7.81 15.51
N GLU A 47 -6.51 8.16 14.74
CA GLU A 47 -6.77 7.61 13.41
C GLU A 47 -5.62 7.89 12.44
N LYS A 48 -5.10 9.13 12.42
CA LYS A 48 -3.97 9.48 11.55
C LYS A 48 -2.68 8.76 11.97
N ASN A 49 -2.45 8.56 13.27
CA ASN A 49 -1.31 7.79 13.75
C ASN A 49 -1.41 6.31 13.32
N LEU A 50 -2.59 5.71 13.42
CA LEU A 50 -2.83 4.33 12.98
C LEU A 50 -2.57 4.17 11.47
N ILE A 51 -3.17 5.04 10.65
CA ILE A 51 -2.95 5.06 9.19
C ILE A 51 -1.46 5.20 8.86
N GLY A 52 -0.76 6.12 9.53
CA GLY A 52 0.68 6.34 9.30
C GLY A 52 1.53 5.11 9.64
N GLN A 53 1.17 4.36 10.69
CA GLN A 53 1.85 3.12 11.07
C GLN A 53 1.64 2.03 10.02
N HIS A 54 0.40 1.80 9.58
CA HIS A 54 0.09 0.83 8.53
C HIS A 54 0.84 1.15 7.24
N ALA A 55 0.81 2.41 6.80
CA ALA A 55 1.53 2.83 5.60
C ALA A 55 3.04 2.56 5.68
N ARG A 56 3.66 2.83 6.84
CA ARG A 56 5.09 2.55 7.05
C ARG A 56 5.40 1.06 6.98
N VAL A 57 4.54 0.21 7.55
CA VAL A 57 4.73 -1.25 7.52
C VAL A 57 4.59 -1.78 6.09
N ILE A 58 3.57 -1.31 5.34
CA ILE A 58 3.38 -1.64 3.92
C ILE A 58 4.63 -1.26 3.12
N LEU A 59 5.06 0.01 3.19
CA LEU A 59 6.27 0.51 2.50
C LEU A 59 7.48 -0.37 2.81
N GLN A 60 7.78 -0.54 4.10
CA GLN A 60 8.98 -1.24 4.52
C GLN A 60 8.99 -2.70 4.10
N ARG A 61 7.85 -3.41 4.15
CA ARG A 61 7.76 -4.81 3.71
C ARG A 61 7.96 -4.93 2.21
N VAL A 62 7.17 -4.18 1.43
CA VAL A 62 7.20 -4.24 -0.03
C VAL A 62 8.58 -3.84 -0.56
N GLU A 63 9.15 -2.72 -0.08
CA GLU A 63 10.47 -2.26 -0.52
C GLU A 63 11.58 -3.25 -0.16
N ARG A 64 11.56 -3.80 1.06
CA ARG A 64 12.56 -4.76 1.51
C ARG A 64 12.53 -6.02 0.66
N THR A 65 11.35 -6.57 0.39
CA THR A 65 11.20 -7.76 -0.45
C THR A 65 11.64 -7.49 -1.88
N MET A 66 11.29 -6.33 -2.45
CA MET A 66 11.75 -5.95 -3.79
C MET A 66 13.27 -5.76 -3.88
N GLN A 67 13.92 -5.24 -2.83
CA GLN A 67 15.37 -5.01 -2.82
C GLN A 67 16.19 -6.30 -2.85
N VAL A 68 15.63 -7.40 -2.35
CA VAL A 68 16.28 -8.73 -2.36
C VAL A 68 15.81 -9.59 -3.54
N ALA A 69 14.99 -9.04 -4.44
CA ALA A 69 14.43 -9.80 -5.55
C ALA A 69 15.52 -10.26 -6.52
N HIS A 70 15.42 -11.51 -6.94
CA HIS A 70 16.25 -12.09 -7.98
C HIS A 70 15.65 -11.79 -9.36
N ALA A 71 16.48 -11.41 -10.33
CA ALA A 71 16.04 -11.12 -11.69
C ALA A 71 16.96 -11.77 -12.73
N THR A 72 16.34 -12.22 -13.80
CA THR A 72 16.99 -12.80 -14.97
C THR A 72 16.41 -12.20 -16.25
N GLU A 73 16.96 -12.56 -17.40
CA GLU A 73 16.33 -12.21 -18.69
C GLU A 73 14.98 -12.89 -18.90
N ALA A 74 14.73 -14.04 -18.27
CA ALA A 74 13.49 -14.78 -18.41
C ALA A 74 12.40 -14.26 -17.47
N PHE A 75 12.76 -13.74 -16.28
CA PHE A 75 11.83 -13.14 -15.34
C PHE A 75 12.44 -11.85 -14.76
N PRO A 76 11.77 -10.69 -14.88
CA PRO A 76 12.33 -9.40 -14.47
C PRO A 76 12.44 -9.23 -12.94
N GLY A 77 12.15 -10.26 -12.15
CA GLY A 77 12.18 -10.27 -10.69
C GLY A 77 10.94 -9.69 -10.03
N ILE A 78 10.25 -8.77 -10.71
CA ILE A 78 9.04 -8.13 -10.23
C ILE A 78 8.00 -8.10 -11.36
N LEU A 79 6.79 -8.58 -11.09
CA LEU A 79 5.68 -8.64 -12.05
C LEU A 79 4.36 -8.17 -11.42
N PRO A 80 3.82 -7.00 -11.79
CA PRO A 80 2.47 -6.59 -11.43
C PRO A 80 1.43 -7.50 -12.08
N ILE A 81 0.39 -7.81 -11.32
CA ILE A 81 -0.72 -8.64 -11.76
C ILE A 81 -1.95 -7.74 -11.81
N THR A 82 -2.46 -7.55 -13.02
CA THR A 82 -3.56 -6.63 -13.31
C THR A 82 -4.90 -7.35 -13.32
N TYR A 83 -5.84 -6.82 -12.55
CA TYR A 83 -7.25 -7.18 -12.59
C TYR A 83 -8.01 -6.17 -13.45
N TYR A 84 -9.14 -6.59 -13.99
CA TYR A 84 -9.90 -5.76 -14.92
C TYR A 84 -11.36 -5.69 -14.52
N TYR A 85 -11.93 -4.50 -14.64
CA TYR A 85 -13.37 -4.30 -14.64
C TYR A 85 -13.75 -3.46 -15.84
N SER A 86 -14.42 -4.08 -16.83
CA SER A 86 -14.69 -3.44 -18.11
C SER A 86 -13.39 -2.94 -18.76
N SER A 87 -13.26 -1.65 -19.02
CA SER A 87 -12.06 -1.01 -19.60
C SER A 87 -11.05 -0.50 -18.58
N TYR A 88 -11.28 -0.68 -17.28
CA TYR A 88 -10.41 -0.18 -16.22
C TYR A 88 -9.47 -1.27 -15.71
N ASP A 89 -8.22 -0.88 -15.46
CA ASP A 89 -7.16 -1.70 -14.92
C ASP A 89 -6.96 -1.46 -13.42
N PHE A 90 -6.79 -2.54 -12.68
CA PHE A 90 -6.56 -2.57 -11.24
C PHE A 90 -5.34 -3.46 -10.95
N PRO A 91 -4.11 -2.93 -11.07
CA PRO A 91 -2.89 -3.66 -10.74
C PRO A 91 -2.71 -3.77 -9.23
N GLN A 92 -3.58 -4.54 -8.59
CA GLN A 92 -3.72 -4.68 -7.13
C GLN A 92 -2.95 -5.87 -6.55
N ALA A 93 -2.11 -6.52 -7.36
CA ALA A 93 -1.20 -7.56 -6.91
C ALA A 93 0.16 -7.46 -7.61
N ILE A 94 1.19 -8.02 -6.99
CA ILE A 94 2.54 -8.10 -7.53
C ILE A 94 3.23 -9.37 -7.05
N ALA A 95 3.87 -10.08 -7.98
CA ALA A 95 4.75 -11.19 -7.68
C ALA A 95 6.20 -10.71 -7.65
N VAL A 96 6.92 -11.07 -6.60
CA VAL A 96 8.34 -10.77 -6.42
C VAL A 96 9.09 -12.08 -6.27
N TRP A 97 10.16 -12.28 -7.06
CA TRP A 97 10.98 -13.48 -6.99
C TRP A 97 12.04 -13.33 -5.90
N GLU A 98 11.88 -14.03 -4.78
CA GLU A 98 12.79 -14.03 -3.65
C GLU A 98 13.13 -15.49 -3.28
N PRO A 99 14.06 -16.13 -4.00
CA PRO A 99 14.50 -17.48 -3.67
C PRO A 99 15.29 -17.49 -2.34
N ASP A 100 15.10 -18.51 -1.51
CA ASP A 100 15.93 -18.72 -0.32
C ASP A 100 17.30 -19.27 -0.72
N GLY A 101 18.21 -18.36 -1.06
CA GLY A 101 19.56 -18.66 -1.51
C GLY A 101 19.73 -18.63 -3.02
N THR A 102 20.28 -19.70 -3.60
CA THR A 102 20.53 -19.75 -5.05
C THR A 102 19.26 -20.23 -5.76
N PRO A 103 18.75 -19.49 -6.76
CA PRO A 103 17.57 -19.91 -7.51
C PRO A 103 17.79 -21.27 -8.16
N LEU A 104 16.77 -22.14 -8.10
CA LEU A 104 16.85 -23.50 -8.63
C LEU A 104 16.77 -23.55 -10.15
N ALA A 105 16.25 -22.49 -10.78
CA ALA A 105 16.06 -22.38 -12.21
C ALA A 105 16.22 -20.92 -12.69
N THR A 106 16.25 -20.71 -14.00
CA THR A 106 16.26 -19.38 -14.63
C THR A 106 14.91 -18.66 -14.58
N TYR A 107 13.85 -19.35 -14.15
CA TYR A 107 12.49 -18.85 -14.00
C TYR A 107 11.95 -19.24 -12.62
N PRO A 108 11.16 -18.39 -11.95
CA PRO A 108 10.68 -18.68 -10.59
C PRO A 108 9.78 -19.92 -10.53
N ARG A 109 9.90 -20.62 -9.41
CA ARG A 109 8.87 -21.50 -8.89
C ARG A 109 7.98 -20.76 -7.89
N VAL A 110 6.77 -21.27 -7.64
CA VAL A 110 5.81 -20.64 -6.73
C VAL A 110 6.36 -20.57 -5.29
N ASP A 111 7.10 -21.56 -4.84
CA ASP A 111 7.80 -21.58 -3.54
C ASP A 111 8.92 -20.53 -3.38
N GLU A 112 9.41 -19.98 -4.49
CA GLU A 112 10.39 -18.88 -4.51
C GLU A 112 9.71 -17.50 -4.66
N LEU A 113 8.38 -17.44 -4.74
CA LEU A 113 7.65 -16.19 -4.92
C LEU A 113 7.11 -15.63 -3.60
N VAL A 114 7.12 -14.31 -3.54
CA VAL A 114 6.35 -13.53 -2.58
C VAL A 114 5.30 -12.78 -3.36
N VAL A 115 4.05 -13.04 -3.04
CA VAL A 115 2.93 -12.36 -3.67
C VAL A 115 2.38 -11.35 -2.69
N PHE A 116 2.42 -10.08 -3.09
CA PHE A 116 1.67 -9.04 -2.40
C PHE A 116 0.38 -8.82 -3.17
N ALA A 117 -0.76 -9.08 -2.54
CA ALA A 117 -2.05 -9.01 -3.22
C ALA A 117 -3.14 -8.49 -2.30
N VAL A 118 -4.19 -7.97 -2.91
CA VAL A 118 -5.46 -7.70 -2.24
C VAL A 118 -6.36 -8.91 -2.36
N ASP A 119 -7.04 -9.25 -1.26
CA ASP A 119 -8.10 -10.25 -1.24
C ASP A 119 -9.28 -9.82 -2.13
N PRO A 120 -9.63 -10.56 -3.21
CA PRO A 120 -10.74 -10.21 -4.09
C PRO A 120 -12.10 -10.12 -3.38
N ASP A 121 -12.31 -10.91 -2.33
CA ASP A 121 -13.55 -10.90 -1.55
C ASP A 121 -13.56 -9.77 -0.51
N ASN A 122 -12.37 -9.31 -0.09
CA ASN A 122 -12.18 -8.24 0.88
C ASN A 122 -11.15 -7.22 0.37
N ALA A 123 -11.59 -6.35 -0.56
CA ALA A 123 -10.72 -5.45 -1.31
C ALA A 123 -9.92 -4.40 -0.48
N ASN A 124 -10.12 -4.35 0.84
CA ASN A 124 -9.34 -3.54 1.79
C ASN A 124 -8.19 -4.29 2.48
N ARG A 125 -8.16 -5.62 2.39
CA ARG A 125 -7.14 -6.47 3.00
C ARG A 125 -5.98 -6.64 2.05
N PHE A 126 -4.82 -6.11 2.45
CA PHE A 126 -3.57 -6.28 1.75
C PHE A 126 -2.73 -7.35 2.42
N LEU A 127 -2.35 -8.35 1.63
CA LEU A 127 -1.77 -9.60 2.08
C LEU A 127 -0.35 -9.76 1.50
N GLU A 128 0.53 -10.35 2.30
CA GLU A 128 1.77 -10.98 1.85
C GLU A 128 1.56 -12.49 1.89
N ILE A 129 1.80 -13.16 0.77
CA ILE A 129 1.48 -14.57 0.59
C ILE A 129 2.72 -15.31 0.11
N ARG A 130 3.02 -16.44 0.74
CA ARG A 130 4.05 -17.39 0.33
C ARG A 130 3.50 -18.80 0.37
N ASN A 131 3.99 -19.68 -0.47
CA ASN A 131 3.66 -21.10 -0.38
C ASN A 131 4.92 -21.95 -0.60
N ALA A 132 5.60 -22.27 0.50
CA ALA A 132 6.86 -23.01 0.46
C ALA A 132 6.71 -24.47 -0.01
N SER A 133 5.48 -24.97 -0.14
CA SER A 133 5.20 -26.34 -0.58
C SER A 133 4.95 -26.47 -2.09
N ASP A 134 4.63 -25.36 -2.77
CA ASP A 134 4.27 -25.38 -4.18
C ASP A 134 5.50 -25.26 -5.08
N THR A 135 6.01 -26.42 -5.52
CA THR A 135 7.20 -26.48 -6.37
C THR A 135 6.90 -26.28 -7.86
N ARG A 136 5.67 -25.91 -8.25
CA ARG A 136 5.32 -25.68 -9.66
C ARG A 136 6.07 -24.45 -10.18
N THR A 137 6.42 -24.48 -11.47
CA THR A 137 6.93 -23.29 -12.15
C THR A 137 5.85 -22.22 -12.22
N ALA A 138 6.22 -20.96 -12.00
CA ALA A 138 5.29 -19.85 -12.10
C ALA A 138 4.72 -19.69 -13.53
N PRO A 139 3.53 -19.07 -13.69
CA PRO A 139 2.94 -18.81 -15.00
C PRO A 139 3.83 -17.92 -15.87
N GLY A 140 3.72 -18.04 -17.20
CA GLY A 140 4.48 -17.20 -18.13
C GLY A 140 4.16 -15.71 -17.99
N LEU A 141 5.11 -14.84 -18.30
CA LEU A 141 4.98 -13.38 -18.12
C LEU A 141 3.78 -12.76 -18.86
N SER A 142 3.41 -13.31 -20.02
CA SER A 142 2.30 -12.82 -20.83
C SER A 142 0.94 -13.45 -20.48
N ASP A 143 0.91 -14.42 -19.57
CA ASP A 143 -0.31 -15.14 -19.19
C ASP A 143 -0.94 -14.57 -17.92
N GLU A 144 -1.50 -13.36 -18.06
CA GLU A 144 -2.12 -12.65 -16.94
C GLU A 144 -3.29 -13.41 -16.31
N ALA A 145 -4.00 -14.25 -17.07
CA ALA A 145 -5.11 -15.03 -16.56
C ALA A 145 -4.62 -16.10 -15.58
N SER A 146 -3.58 -16.84 -15.95
CA SER A 146 -2.97 -17.84 -15.06
C SER A 146 -2.34 -17.20 -13.82
N TRP A 147 -1.78 -15.99 -13.92
CA TRP A 147 -1.32 -15.25 -12.74
C TRP A 147 -2.46 -14.88 -11.79
N ARG A 148 -3.59 -14.38 -12.28
CA ARG A 148 -4.75 -14.09 -11.43
C ARG A 148 -5.31 -15.35 -10.76
N THR A 149 -5.36 -16.47 -11.50
CA THR A 149 -5.77 -17.77 -10.93
C THR A 149 -4.79 -18.21 -9.86
N LEU A 150 -3.47 -18.11 -10.09
CA LEU A 150 -2.47 -18.44 -9.08
C LEU A 150 -2.64 -17.60 -7.81
N VAL A 151 -2.86 -16.29 -7.92
CA VAL A 151 -3.08 -15.43 -6.74
C VAL A 151 -4.33 -15.87 -5.97
N ALA A 152 -5.43 -16.15 -6.65
CA ALA A 152 -6.65 -16.63 -6.01
C ALA A 152 -6.43 -17.99 -5.32
N ASP A 153 -5.80 -18.94 -6.00
CA ASP A 153 -5.47 -20.27 -5.45
C ASP A 153 -4.56 -20.15 -4.22
N LEU A 154 -3.60 -19.22 -4.24
CA LEU A 154 -2.70 -18.98 -3.11
C LEU A 154 -3.42 -18.36 -1.90
N ILE A 155 -4.43 -17.52 -2.11
CA ILE A 155 -5.25 -16.94 -1.04
C ILE A 155 -6.14 -18.02 -0.41
N ASP A 156 -6.71 -18.92 -1.22
CA ASP A 156 -7.63 -19.97 -0.77
C ASP A 156 -6.92 -21.21 -0.21
N SER A 157 -5.62 -21.38 -0.48
CA SER A 157 -4.86 -22.56 -0.09
C SER A 157 -4.52 -22.57 1.41
N SER A 158 -4.75 -23.71 2.07
CA SER A 158 -4.34 -23.95 3.45
C SER A 158 -2.83 -24.12 3.63
N ASP A 159 -2.10 -24.38 2.53
CA ASP A 159 -0.66 -24.57 2.53
C ASP A 159 0.10 -23.24 2.33
N SER A 160 -0.63 -22.14 2.10
CA SER A 160 -0.05 -20.81 1.96
C SER A 160 0.11 -20.14 3.32
N ASP A 161 1.30 -19.59 3.55
CA ASP A 161 1.57 -18.67 4.65
C ASP A 161 1.07 -17.27 4.26
N ILE A 162 -0.06 -16.86 4.83
CA ILE A 162 -0.69 -15.56 4.56
C ILE A 162 -0.49 -14.63 5.76
N ILE A 163 0.14 -13.48 5.51
CA ILE A 163 0.30 -12.41 6.48
C ILE A 163 -0.54 -11.23 6.04
N GLU A 164 -1.54 -10.86 6.83
CA GLU A 164 -2.26 -9.62 6.62
C GLU A 164 -1.40 -8.43 7.04
N ILE A 165 -1.07 -7.56 6.08
CA ILE A 165 -0.26 -6.37 6.31
C ILE A 165 -1.14 -5.22 6.78
N SER A 166 -2.33 -5.09 6.19
CA SER A 166 -3.27 -4.01 6.50
C SER A 166 -4.68 -4.32 6.03
N GLU A 167 -5.66 -3.99 6.84
CA GLU A 167 -7.10 -3.96 6.52
C GLU A 167 -7.63 -2.55 6.22
N LEU A 168 -6.75 -1.54 6.25
CA LEU A 168 -7.11 -0.13 6.08
C LEU A 168 -6.97 0.38 4.65
N VAL A 169 -6.70 -0.51 3.69
CA VAL A 169 -6.55 -0.08 2.29
C VAL A 169 -7.90 0.35 1.76
N ARG A 170 -7.96 1.57 1.24
CA ARG A 170 -9.18 2.10 0.68
C ARG A 170 -9.56 1.28 -0.54
N ALA A 171 -10.82 0.88 -0.58
CA ALA A 171 -11.45 0.19 -1.69
C ALA A 171 -12.57 1.07 -2.27
N GLY A 172 -12.73 1.02 -3.59
CA GLY A 172 -13.79 1.69 -4.33
C GLY A 172 -14.70 0.66 -5.00
N LYS A 173 -15.98 1.00 -5.14
CA LYS A 173 -16.95 0.13 -5.81
C LYS A 173 -16.90 0.33 -7.33
N ALA A 174 -16.77 -0.75 -8.09
CA ALA A 174 -16.93 -0.77 -9.54
C ALA A 174 -17.92 -1.87 -9.93
N GLY A 175 -19.14 -1.48 -10.28
CA GLY A 175 -20.25 -2.41 -10.48
C GLY A 175 -20.71 -3.05 -9.16
N SER A 176 -20.75 -4.39 -9.16
CA SER A 176 -21.06 -5.19 -7.97
C SER A 176 -19.86 -5.42 -7.05
N ASN A 177 -18.64 -5.20 -7.55
CA ASN A 177 -17.41 -5.61 -6.87
C ASN A 177 -16.69 -4.41 -6.26
N TYR A 178 -15.87 -4.66 -5.26
CA TYR A 178 -14.95 -3.69 -4.71
C TYR A 178 -13.54 -3.93 -5.27
N TYR A 179 -12.82 -2.85 -5.54
CA TYR A 179 -11.43 -2.88 -6.00
C TYR A 179 -10.61 -1.98 -5.11
N SER A 180 -9.38 -2.41 -4.82
CA SER A 180 -8.47 -1.61 -4.03
C SER A 180 -8.00 -0.36 -4.79
N THR A 181 -7.60 0.65 -4.03
CA THR A 181 -6.83 1.80 -4.54
C THR A 181 -5.35 1.50 -4.67
N LEU A 182 -4.90 0.32 -4.24
CA LEU A 182 -3.54 -0.16 -4.47
C LEU A 182 -3.26 -0.29 -5.97
N ARG A 183 -2.15 0.29 -6.42
CA ARG A 183 -1.67 0.15 -7.80
C ARG A 183 -0.17 -0.11 -7.79
N PHE A 184 0.23 -1.19 -8.44
CA PHE A 184 1.61 -1.47 -8.82
C PHE A 184 1.83 -1.16 -10.29
N GLN A 185 2.96 -0.55 -10.62
CA GLN A 185 3.37 -0.28 -11.98
C GLN A 185 4.84 -0.61 -12.13
N THR A 186 5.19 -1.33 -13.19
CA THR A 186 6.58 -1.62 -13.51
C THR A 186 7.00 -0.99 -14.81
N ARG A 187 8.25 -0.56 -14.85
CA ARG A 187 8.94 -0.13 -16.06
C ARG A 187 10.28 -0.83 -16.14
N VAL A 188 10.51 -1.52 -17.26
CA VAL A 188 11.77 -2.21 -17.52
C VAL A 188 12.53 -1.47 -18.61
N VAL A 189 13.81 -1.18 -18.34
CA VAL A 189 14.64 -0.33 -19.18
C VAL A 189 16.05 -0.93 -19.31
N PRO A 190 16.53 -1.26 -20.53
CA PRO A 190 15.81 -1.24 -21.82
C PRO A 190 14.62 -2.21 -21.86
N SER A 191 13.67 -2.02 -22.80
CA SER A 191 12.54 -2.94 -22.95
C SER A 191 12.98 -4.27 -23.60
N ASP A 192 12.15 -5.31 -23.52
CA ASP A 192 12.46 -6.60 -24.18
C ASP A 192 12.56 -6.44 -25.70
N ALA A 193 11.72 -5.55 -26.26
CA ALA A 193 11.72 -5.22 -27.68
C ALA A 193 13.02 -4.52 -28.10
N ASP A 194 13.53 -3.60 -27.28
CA ASP A 194 14.80 -2.90 -27.54
C ASP A 194 15.98 -3.88 -27.55
N ILE A 195 16.03 -4.78 -26.57
CA ILE A 195 17.07 -5.81 -26.47
C ILE A 195 16.99 -6.75 -27.67
N ALA A 196 15.79 -7.18 -28.06
CA ALA A 196 15.60 -8.01 -29.25
C ALA A 196 16.04 -7.29 -30.53
N ALA A 197 15.71 -6.00 -30.68
CA ALA A 197 16.13 -5.20 -31.83
C ALA A 197 17.65 -5.03 -31.91
N ALA A 198 18.33 -4.83 -30.78
CA ALA A 198 19.78 -4.75 -30.75
C ALA A 198 20.48 -6.08 -31.07
N ARG A 199 19.92 -7.19 -30.61
CA ARG A 199 20.38 -8.55 -30.96
C ARG A 199 20.19 -8.88 -32.43
N ALA A 200 19.10 -8.39 -33.02
CA ALA A 200 18.84 -8.50 -34.45
C ALA A 200 19.70 -7.57 -35.33
N GLY A 201 20.45 -6.64 -34.71
CA GLY A 201 21.27 -5.65 -35.42
C GLY A 201 20.48 -4.47 -36.01
N SER A 202 19.23 -4.27 -35.60
CA SER A 202 18.39 -3.15 -36.04
C SER A 202 18.66 -1.86 -35.28
N VAL A 203 19.23 -1.97 -34.08
CA VAL A 203 19.63 -0.85 -33.20
C VAL A 203 21.02 -1.17 -32.66
N ASP A 204 21.88 -0.19 -32.50
CA ASP A 204 23.18 -0.43 -31.89
C ASP A 204 23.02 -0.73 -30.39
N TRP A 205 23.76 -1.73 -29.90
CA TRP A 205 23.71 -2.15 -28.49
C TRP A 205 24.02 -0.99 -27.53
N GLU A 206 24.89 -0.09 -27.95
CA GLU A 206 25.36 1.08 -27.19
C GLU A 206 24.32 2.21 -27.16
N ASP A 207 23.37 2.21 -28.11
CA ASP A 207 22.29 3.18 -28.23
C ASP A 207 21.05 2.80 -27.41
N LEU A 208 21.02 1.61 -26.80
CA LEU A 208 19.95 1.25 -25.87
C LEU A 208 19.97 2.16 -24.64
N ASN A 209 18.78 2.44 -24.09
CA ASN A 209 18.64 3.24 -22.88
C ASN A 209 19.07 2.43 -21.65
N TRP A 210 20.37 2.22 -21.47
CA TRP A 210 20.92 1.50 -20.34
C TRP A 210 20.77 2.28 -19.04
N ALA A 211 20.50 1.56 -17.95
CA ALA A 211 20.43 2.16 -16.64
C ALA A 211 21.76 2.84 -16.30
N THR A 212 21.72 4.15 -16.01
CA THR A 212 22.92 4.96 -15.72
C THR A 212 24.00 4.90 -16.81
N SER A 213 23.63 4.56 -18.04
CA SER A 213 24.56 4.34 -19.16
C SER A 213 25.64 3.28 -18.88
N ILE A 214 25.36 2.29 -18.01
CA ILE A 214 26.31 1.21 -17.70
C ILE A 214 26.12 0.06 -18.70
N TYR A 215 27.04 -0.02 -19.66
CA TYR A 215 27.13 -1.11 -20.62
C TYR A 215 28.57 -1.34 -21.09
N SER A 216 28.74 -2.44 -21.82
CA SER A 216 29.93 -2.84 -22.55
C SER A 216 29.50 -3.37 -23.92
N SER A 217 30.46 -3.67 -24.80
CA SER A 217 30.16 -4.24 -26.12
C SER A 217 29.51 -5.63 -26.10
N LYS A 218 29.47 -6.29 -24.92
CA LYS A 218 28.95 -7.67 -24.75
C LYS A 218 27.85 -7.81 -23.69
N ALA A 219 27.63 -6.79 -22.87
CA ALA A 219 26.67 -6.85 -21.77
C ALA A 219 26.23 -5.46 -21.34
N GLY A 220 25.07 -5.33 -20.70
CA GLY A 220 24.57 -4.09 -20.14
C GLY A 220 23.76 -4.32 -18.87
N ILE A 221 23.60 -3.28 -18.05
CA ILE A 221 22.78 -3.34 -16.85
C ILE A 221 21.36 -2.90 -17.18
N ARG A 222 20.42 -3.81 -16.99
CA ARG A 222 19.00 -3.57 -17.12
C ARG A 222 18.40 -3.22 -15.77
N GLN A 223 17.50 -2.26 -15.76
CA GLN A 223 16.76 -1.83 -14.58
C GLN A 223 15.29 -2.23 -14.69
N VAL A 224 14.76 -2.79 -13.62
CA VAL A 224 13.32 -2.97 -13.42
C VAL A 224 12.94 -2.06 -12.27
N TRP A 225 12.18 -1.01 -12.60
CA TRP A 225 11.65 -0.06 -11.63
C TRP A 225 10.20 -0.41 -11.35
N CYS A 226 9.83 -0.51 -10.09
CA CYS A 226 8.46 -0.66 -9.64
C CYS A 226 8.04 0.58 -8.85
N HIS A 227 6.94 1.19 -9.26
CA HIS A 227 6.23 2.20 -8.50
C HIS A 227 4.97 1.61 -7.92
N PHE A 228 4.62 2.07 -6.73
CA PHE A 228 3.38 1.68 -6.12
C PHE A 228 2.75 2.82 -5.35
N GLU A 229 1.44 2.81 -5.34
CA GLU A 229 0.61 3.79 -4.65
C GLU A 229 -0.59 3.13 -4.01
N TRP A 230 -1.07 3.67 -2.90
CA TRP A 230 -2.31 3.25 -2.26
C TRP A 230 -2.90 4.40 -1.46
N GLN A 231 -4.17 4.26 -1.09
CA GLN A 231 -4.83 5.16 -0.16
C GLN A 231 -5.26 4.36 1.07
N LEU A 232 -5.10 4.93 2.26
CA LEU A 232 -5.60 4.33 3.49
C LEU A 232 -6.74 5.16 4.09
N VAL A 233 -7.68 4.51 4.75
CA VAL A 233 -8.82 5.12 5.47
C VAL A 233 -8.94 4.51 6.87
N PRO A 234 -9.43 5.26 7.88
CA PRO A 234 -9.49 4.79 9.26
C PRO A 234 -10.72 3.92 9.53
N SER A 235 -11.07 3.02 8.61
CA SER A 235 -12.15 2.05 8.79
C SER A 235 -11.75 0.74 8.12
N THR A 236 -12.18 -0.36 8.74
CA THR A 236 -12.04 -1.72 8.22
C THR A 236 -13.30 -2.14 7.45
N SER A 237 -14.37 -1.34 7.53
CA SER A 237 -15.64 -1.57 6.84
C SER A 237 -15.61 -0.96 5.44
N ILE A 238 -15.54 -1.82 4.42
CA ILE A 238 -15.49 -1.39 3.02
C ILE A 238 -16.69 -0.52 2.63
N ASP A 239 -17.87 -0.78 3.18
CA ASP A 239 -19.09 -0.05 2.84
C ASP A 239 -19.01 1.44 3.24
N GLU A 240 -18.21 1.75 4.27
CA GLU A 240 -17.99 3.13 4.75
C GLU A 240 -16.97 3.89 3.90
N HIS A 241 -16.12 3.20 3.11
CA HIS A 241 -15.03 3.82 2.35
C HIS A 241 -15.49 4.85 1.32
N SER A 242 -16.74 4.73 0.84
CA SER A 242 -17.35 5.70 -0.06
C SER A 242 -17.56 7.06 0.60
N GLY A 243 -17.99 7.07 1.87
CA GLY A 243 -18.18 8.27 2.69
C GLY A 243 -16.87 8.84 3.25
N LEU A 244 -15.83 8.01 3.38
CA LEU A 244 -14.53 8.39 3.93
C LEU A 244 -13.53 8.92 2.88
N ARG A 245 -14.00 9.31 1.68
CA ARG A 245 -13.13 9.79 0.60
C ARG A 245 -12.29 11.01 1.01
N GLU A 246 -12.83 11.91 1.80
CA GLU A 246 -12.10 13.12 2.27
C GLU A 246 -11.07 12.80 3.35
N GLN A 247 -11.20 11.65 4.01
CA GLN A 247 -10.27 11.21 5.05
C GLN A 247 -9.15 10.32 4.51
N SER A 248 -9.23 9.93 3.22
CA SER A 248 -8.25 9.05 2.60
C SER A 248 -6.89 9.74 2.50
N VAL A 249 -5.84 9.00 2.87
CA VAL A 249 -4.46 9.51 2.81
C VAL A 249 -3.71 8.72 1.76
N PRO A 250 -3.20 9.36 0.69
CA PRO A 250 -2.39 8.68 -0.32
C PRO A 250 -0.97 8.47 0.18
N PHE A 251 -0.40 7.34 -0.19
CA PHE A 251 1.00 6.99 0.03
C PHE A 251 1.59 6.47 -1.27
N PHE A 252 2.88 6.73 -1.43
CA PHE A 252 3.62 6.41 -2.63
C PHE A 252 4.95 5.79 -2.23
N GLY A 253 5.43 4.86 -3.02
CA GLY A 253 6.80 4.39 -2.93
C GLY A 253 7.29 3.84 -4.26
N SER A 254 8.54 3.43 -4.27
CA SER A 254 9.16 2.83 -5.44
C SER A 254 10.40 2.03 -5.06
N SER A 255 10.67 0.98 -5.81
CA SER A 255 11.91 0.21 -5.71
C SER A 255 12.45 -0.08 -7.10
N ALA A 256 13.75 -0.35 -7.20
CA ALA A 256 14.37 -0.75 -8.44
C ALA A 256 15.36 -1.88 -8.21
N ILE A 257 15.38 -2.82 -9.15
CA ILE A 257 16.36 -3.90 -9.21
C ILE A 257 17.13 -3.83 -10.51
N TYR A 258 18.37 -4.29 -10.45
CA TYR A 258 19.32 -4.23 -11.54
C TYR A 258 19.88 -5.61 -11.81
N TYR A 259 19.93 -6.00 -13.07
CA TYR A 259 20.55 -7.27 -13.47
C TYR A 259 21.27 -7.12 -14.80
N GLN A 260 22.26 -7.98 -15.02
CA GLN A 260 23.04 -7.98 -16.23
C GLN A 260 22.29 -8.71 -17.34
N VAL A 261 22.33 -8.13 -18.54
CA VAL A 261 21.86 -8.73 -19.79
C VAL A 261 23.05 -8.86 -20.72
N THR A 262 23.18 -9.99 -21.41
CA THR A 262 24.27 -10.21 -22.37
C THR A 262 23.81 -9.95 -23.80
N LYS A 263 24.69 -9.50 -24.69
CA LYS A 263 24.34 -9.32 -26.11
C LYS A 263 24.07 -10.67 -26.77
#